data_AF-A0A938QFY6-F1
#
_entry.id   AF-A0A938QFY6-F1
#
_cell.length_a   1.000
_cell.length_b   1.000
_cell.length_c   1.000
_cell.angle_alpha   90.00
_cell.angle_beta   90.00
_cell.angle_gamma   90.00
#
_symmetry.space_group_name_H-M   'P 1'
#
loop_
_entity.id
_entity.type
_entity.pdbx_description
1 polymer ?
#
loop_
_entity_poly.entity_id
_entity_poly.type
_entity_poly.pdbx_seq_one_letter_code
_entity_poly.pdbx_strand_id
1 'polypeptide(L)'
;MRTIPWKAMAVKSLWLVLAAAVAWLPAAPAGAQAPRDPKLGLVFDMAKGTQRYLVILVNFPDVEPRQPLEAVKERATNMVTQWYQAASYGQTHFQPTVKGPYTLPKPLETYRVSPYNFQVDPKRVMALVRDALSLAGTTARP
;
A
#
# COMPACT_ATOMS: atom_id res chain seq x y z
N MET A 1 35.08 -55.91 20.14
CA MET A 1 36.29 -55.91 19.29
C MET A 1 36.21 -57.05 18.29
N ARG A 2 35.94 -56.74 17.01
CA ARG A 2 36.29 -57.54 15.83
C ARG A 2 36.16 -56.64 14.60
N THR A 3 37.21 -56.61 13.79
CA THR A 3 37.48 -55.69 12.69
C THR A 3 36.78 -56.11 11.41
N ILE A 4 36.31 -55.14 10.61
CA ILE A 4 35.78 -55.35 9.25
C ILE A 4 36.74 -54.63 8.28
N PRO A 5 37.39 -55.34 7.34
CA PRO A 5 38.18 -54.72 6.29
C PRO A 5 37.46 -54.78 4.95
N TRP A 6 37.48 -53.70 4.16
CA TRP A 6 37.31 -53.76 2.70
C TRP A 6 37.59 -52.38 2.07
N LYS A 7 38.73 -52.31 1.40
CA LYS A 7 39.00 -51.66 0.11
C LYS A 7 38.13 -50.46 -0.33
N ALA A 8 38.85 -49.35 -0.50
CA ALA A 8 38.79 -48.40 -1.62
C ALA A 8 37.44 -47.79 -2.02
N MET A 9 37.34 -46.49 -1.75
CA MET A 9 36.45 -45.51 -2.36
C MET A 9 36.38 -45.67 -3.88
N ALA A 10 35.17 -45.55 -4.42
CA ALA A 10 34.92 -44.81 -5.65
C ALA A 10 33.41 -44.52 -5.72
N VAL A 11 33.02 -43.35 -5.22
CA VAL A 11 31.69 -42.79 -5.42
C VAL A 11 31.49 -42.60 -6.92
N LYS A 12 30.55 -43.35 -7.45
CA LYS A 12 30.08 -43.28 -8.81
C LYS A 12 29.30 -41.99 -9.01
N SER A 13 29.68 -41.26 -10.06
CA SER A 13 28.74 -40.51 -10.92
C SER A 13 28.26 -39.16 -10.34
N LEU A 14 28.11 -38.07 -11.08
CA LEU A 14 27.76 -37.97 -12.49
C LEU A 14 27.86 -36.50 -13.00
N TRP A 15 28.57 -36.32 -14.12
CA TRP A 15 28.44 -35.33 -15.21
C TRP A 15 28.60 -33.80 -15.03
N LEU A 16 29.68 -33.33 -15.68
CA LEU A 16 29.78 -32.20 -16.64
C LEU A 16 29.50 -30.77 -16.17
N VAL A 17 30.61 -30.10 -15.85
CA VAL A 17 30.85 -28.70 -16.22
C VAL A 17 30.87 -28.62 -17.75
N LEU A 18 29.98 -27.84 -18.35
CA LEU A 18 30.19 -27.34 -19.71
C LEU A 18 30.20 -25.81 -19.69
N ALA A 19 31.37 -25.27 -20.00
CA ALA A 19 31.62 -23.86 -20.17
C ALA A 19 31.02 -23.32 -21.48
N ALA A 20 30.60 -22.07 -21.40
CA ALA A 20 30.29 -21.09 -22.44
C ALA A 20 30.69 -21.38 -23.90
N ALA A 21 29.75 -21.10 -24.83
CA ALA A 21 29.98 -20.15 -25.92
C ALA A 21 28.70 -19.82 -26.73
N VAL A 22 28.32 -18.54 -26.68
CA VAL A 22 28.03 -17.66 -27.83
C VAL A 22 26.82 -17.97 -28.75
N ALA A 23 25.86 -17.04 -28.64
CA ALA A 23 24.97 -16.51 -29.69
C ALA A 23 23.90 -17.43 -30.29
N TRP A 24 22.66 -17.22 -29.84
CA TRP A 24 21.66 -16.49 -30.63
C TRP A 24 20.72 -15.79 -29.63
N LEU A 25 21.12 -14.59 -29.19
CA LEU A 25 20.15 -13.66 -28.64
C LEU A 25 19.43 -13.08 -29.87
N PRO A 26 18.12 -13.27 -30.08
CA PRO A 26 17.41 -12.28 -30.85
C PRO A 26 17.64 -10.98 -30.08
N ALA A 27 18.26 -9.98 -30.73
CA ALA A 27 18.28 -8.63 -30.21
C ALA A 27 16.82 -8.30 -29.87
N ALA A 28 16.47 -8.31 -28.59
CA ALA A 28 15.21 -7.75 -28.16
C ALA A 28 15.25 -6.32 -28.72
N PRO A 29 14.29 -5.92 -29.57
CA PRO A 29 14.31 -4.57 -30.12
C PRO A 29 14.38 -3.63 -28.92
N ALA A 30 15.44 -2.84 -28.89
CA ALA A 30 15.68 -1.82 -27.88
C ALA A 30 14.36 -1.07 -27.68
N GLY A 31 13.79 -1.23 -26.48
CA GLY A 31 12.54 -0.63 -26.04
C GLY A 31 11.69 -0.05 -27.16
N ALA A 32 11.03 -0.92 -27.94
CA ALA A 32 9.83 -0.49 -28.65
C ALA A 32 8.85 -0.06 -27.53
N GLN A 33 8.86 1.22 -27.19
CA GLN A 33 7.78 1.82 -26.42
C GLN A 33 6.55 1.56 -27.28
N ALA A 34 5.77 0.56 -26.89
CA ALA A 34 4.45 0.35 -27.44
C ALA A 34 3.75 1.71 -27.46
N PRO A 35 3.08 2.10 -28.56
CA PRO A 35 2.33 3.35 -28.60
C PRO A 35 1.45 3.38 -27.36
N ARG A 36 1.79 4.29 -26.42
CA ARG A 36 1.02 4.47 -25.20
C ARG A 36 -0.29 5.08 -25.64
N ASP A 37 -1.28 4.23 -25.87
CA ASP A 37 -2.61 4.69 -26.21
C ASP A 37 -3.13 5.52 -25.02
N PRO A 38 -3.30 6.85 -25.17
CA PRO A 38 -3.83 7.69 -24.08
C PRO A 38 -5.24 7.25 -23.65
N LYS A 39 -5.87 6.35 -24.41
CA LYS A 39 -7.21 5.80 -24.19
C LYS A 39 -7.25 4.53 -23.34
N LEU A 40 -6.11 3.88 -23.08
CA LEU A 40 -5.98 2.85 -22.03
C LEU A 40 -5.86 3.56 -20.68
N GLY A 41 -7.03 3.89 -20.13
CA GLY A 41 -7.22 4.87 -19.07
C GLY A 41 -6.28 4.77 -17.87
N LEU A 42 -5.82 5.94 -17.41
CA LEU A 42 -5.35 6.19 -16.04
C LEU A 42 -4.40 5.13 -15.46
N VAL A 43 -3.43 4.65 -16.22
CA VAL A 43 -2.29 3.95 -15.61
C VAL A 43 -1.41 5.04 -15.00
N PHE A 44 -1.62 5.32 -13.72
CA PHE A 44 -0.94 6.38 -12.96
C PHE A 44 0.56 6.07 -12.79
N ASP A 45 1.35 6.29 -13.84
CA ASP A 45 2.81 6.19 -13.82
C ASP A 45 3.47 7.33 -13.00
N MET A 46 2.65 8.27 -12.50
CA MET A 46 3.09 9.50 -11.84
C MET A 46 3.35 9.35 -10.33
N ALA A 47 2.82 8.32 -9.67
CA ALA A 47 2.88 8.21 -8.21
C ALA A 47 4.10 7.41 -7.70
N LYS A 48 5.31 7.66 -8.24
CA LYS A 48 6.55 6.99 -7.78
C LYS A 48 7.17 7.74 -6.59
N GLY A 49 8.03 7.07 -5.83
CA GLY A 49 8.75 7.65 -4.69
C GLY A 49 7.91 7.77 -3.42
N THR A 50 8.35 8.63 -2.50
CA THR A 50 7.71 8.84 -1.20
C THR A 50 6.55 9.82 -1.28
N GLN A 51 5.34 9.39 -0.94
CA GLN A 51 4.16 10.23 -0.83
C GLN A 51 3.78 10.41 0.63
N ARG A 52 3.64 11.67 1.06
CA ARG A 52 3.19 12.00 2.42
C ARG A 52 1.68 12.16 2.44
N TYR A 53 1.03 11.63 3.46
CA TYR A 53 -0.42 11.79 3.62
C TYR A 53 -0.80 11.95 5.09
N LEU A 54 -1.98 12.55 5.31
CA LEU A 54 -2.51 12.84 6.63
C LEU A 54 -3.69 11.91 6.94
N VAL A 55 -3.65 11.28 8.10
CA VAL A 55 -4.76 10.53 8.68
C VAL A 55 -5.30 11.33 9.87
N ILE A 56 -6.57 11.70 9.82
CA ILE A 56 -7.26 12.35 10.94
C ILE A 56 -8.24 11.34 11.52
N LEU A 57 -8.00 10.92 12.75
CA LEU A 57 -8.88 10.02 13.47
C LEU A 57 -9.97 10.84 14.16
N VAL A 58 -11.23 10.48 13.92
CA VAL A 58 -12.39 11.18 14.48
C VAL A 58 -13.39 10.21 15.08
N ASN A 59 -14.07 10.67 16.13
CA ASN A 59 -15.23 10.03 16.73
C ASN A 59 -16.48 10.88 16.46
N PHE A 60 -17.64 10.24 16.40
CA PHE A 60 -18.93 10.92 16.43
C PHE A 60 -19.40 11.04 17.89
N PRO A 61 -20.08 12.14 18.26
CA PRO A 61 -20.49 12.37 19.64
C PRO A 61 -21.62 11.43 20.10
N ASP A 62 -22.36 10.84 19.17
CA ASP A 62 -23.56 10.02 19.38
C ASP A 62 -23.37 8.53 19.09
N VAL A 63 -22.14 8.10 18.79
CA VAL A 63 -21.88 6.71 18.36
C VAL A 63 -20.69 6.13 19.12
N GLU A 64 -20.90 4.93 19.66
CA GLU A 64 -19.83 4.14 20.23
C GLU A 64 -19.02 3.42 19.13
N PRO A 65 -17.68 3.57 19.10
CA PRO A 65 -16.84 2.90 18.11
C PRO A 65 -16.93 1.38 18.22
N ARG A 66 -17.23 0.70 17.10
CA ARG A 66 -17.24 -0.77 17.03
C ARG A 66 -15.85 -1.40 16.98
N GLN A 67 -14.84 -0.61 16.62
CA GLN A 67 -13.46 -1.07 16.51
C GLN A 67 -12.57 -0.21 17.42
N PRO A 68 -11.55 -0.80 18.05
CA PRO A 68 -10.60 -0.03 18.84
C PRO A 68 -9.82 0.92 17.94
N LEU A 69 -9.49 2.10 18.46
CA LEU A 69 -8.77 3.15 17.74
C LEU A 69 -7.46 2.65 17.10
N GLU A 70 -6.71 1.81 17.82
CA GLU A 70 -5.45 1.26 17.31
C GLU A 70 -5.65 0.36 16.09
N ALA A 71 -6.75 -0.40 16.02
CA ALA A 71 -7.04 -1.21 14.83
C ALA A 71 -7.39 -0.34 13.61
N VAL A 72 -8.11 0.77 13.83
CA VAL A 72 -8.42 1.74 12.77
C VAL A 72 -7.15 2.43 12.29
N LYS A 73 -6.28 2.83 13.22
CA LYS A 73 -4.97 3.44 12.92
C LYS A 73 -4.06 2.50 12.14
N GLU A 74 -3.94 1.24 12.57
CA GLU A 74 -3.15 0.21 11.88
C GLU A 74 -3.61 0.03 10.43
N ARG A 75 -4.94 -0.05 10.24
CA ARG A 75 -5.53 -0.16 8.92
C ARG A 75 -5.27 1.06 8.05
N ALA A 76 -5.41 2.26 8.59
CA ALA A 76 -5.23 3.51 7.86
C ALA A 76 -3.76 3.85 7.55
N THR A 77 -2.82 3.21 8.25
CA THR A 77 -1.37 3.43 8.12
C THR A 77 -0.68 2.23 7.51
N ASN A 78 -0.23 1.29 8.32
CA ASN A 78 0.61 0.16 7.92
C ASN A 78 -0.01 -0.67 6.80
N MET A 79 -1.29 -1.05 6.91
CA MET A 79 -1.93 -1.88 5.88
C MET A 79 -2.01 -1.15 4.53
N VAL A 80 -2.35 0.13 4.54
CA VAL A 80 -2.40 0.96 3.32
C VAL A 80 -1.00 1.11 2.73
N THR A 81 0.00 1.46 3.53
CA THR A 81 1.39 1.60 3.05
C THR A 81 1.93 0.31 2.44
N GLN A 82 1.73 -0.83 3.12
CA GLN A 82 2.17 -2.14 2.63
C GLN A 82 1.47 -2.51 1.32
N TRP A 83 0.15 -2.26 1.22
CA TRP A 83 -0.60 -2.56 0.02
C TRP A 83 -0.08 -1.77 -1.18
N TYR A 84 0.10 -0.45 -1.05
CA TYR A 84 0.58 0.39 -2.16
C TYR A 84 2.03 0.09 -2.53
N GLN A 85 2.88 -0.23 -1.55
CA GLN A 85 4.25 -0.66 -1.83
C GLN A 85 4.25 -1.97 -2.64
N ALA A 86 3.46 -2.97 -2.24
CA ALA A 86 3.36 -4.23 -2.97
C ALA A 86 2.75 -4.04 -4.37
N ALA A 87 1.63 -3.31 -4.48
CA ALA A 87 0.91 -3.09 -5.72
C ALA A 87 1.72 -2.29 -6.76
N SER A 88 2.65 -1.46 -6.29
CA SER A 88 3.55 -0.68 -7.14
C SER A 88 4.90 -1.34 -7.38
N TYR A 89 5.09 -2.61 -7.01
CA TYR A 89 6.37 -3.32 -7.09
C TYR A 89 7.52 -2.55 -6.40
N GLY A 90 7.22 -1.94 -5.24
CA GLY A 90 8.17 -1.15 -4.47
C GLY A 90 8.44 0.25 -5.02
N GLN A 91 7.74 0.70 -6.06
CA GLN A 91 7.99 2.01 -6.65
C GLN A 91 7.35 3.16 -5.85
N THR A 92 6.33 2.88 -5.04
CA THR A 92 5.60 3.87 -4.22
C THR A 92 5.78 3.56 -2.74
N HIS A 93 6.14 4.58 -1.96
CA HIS A 93 6.24 4.49 -0.50
C HIS A 93 5.34 5.54 0.13
N PHE A 94 4.45 5.15 1.03
CA PHE A 94 3.57 6.08 1.72
C PHE A 94 4.05 6.37 3.14
N GLN A 95 4.07 7.65 3.51
CA GLN A 95 4.48 8.14 4.81
C GLN A 95 3.31 8.86 5.50
N PRO A 96 2.57 8.17 6.37
CA PRO A 96 1.45 8.76 7.10
C PRO A 96 1.92 9.72 8.20
N THR A 97 1.18 10.79 8.40
CA THR A 97 1.11 11.53 9.66
C THR A 97 -0.27 11.31 10.27
N VAL A 98 -0.34 10.94 11.54
CA VAL A 98 -1.62 10.68 12.23
C VAL A 98 -1.91 11.82 13.21
N LYS A 99 -3.16 12.31 13.21
CA LYS A 99 -3.70 13.26 14.18
C LYS A 99 -5.00 12.76 14.80
N GLY A 100 -5.31 13.24 16.01
CA GLY A 100 -6.48 12.84 16.77
C GLY A 100 -6.19 11.76 17.83
N PRO A 101 -7.23 11.15 18.44
CA PRO A 101 -8.63 11.23 18.04
C PRO A 101 -9.28 12.58 18.39
N TYR A 102 -10.15 13.08 17.52
CA TYR A 102 -10.99 14.25 17.80
C TYR A 102 -12.47 13.88 17.80
N THR A 103 -13.27 14.51 18.64
CA THR A 103 -14.74 14.36 18.57
C THR A 103 -15.32 15.41 17.64
N LEU A 104 -16.11 14.99 16.67
CA LEU A 104 -16.79 15.88 15.73
C LEU A 104 -17.88 16.71 16.42
N PRO A 105 -18.17 17.92 15.92
CA PRO A 105 -19.14 18.83 16.55
C PRO A 105 -20.61 18.45 16.33
N LYS A 106 -20.91 17.46 15.48
CA LYS A 106 -22.27 17.08 15.08
C LYS A 106 -22.44 15.56 15.09
N PRO A 107 -23.68 15.04 15.23
CA PRO A 107 -23.95 13.61 15.22
C PRO A 107 -23.70 12.96 13.85
N LEU A 108 -23.52 11.63 13.83
CA LEU A 108 -23.25 10.84 12.62
C LEU A 108 -24.26 11.11 11.49
N GLU A 109 -25.55 11.23 11.81
CA GLU A 109 -26.62 11.48 10.83
C GLU A 109 -26.39 12.75 10.00
N THR A 110 -25.66 13.74 10.53
CA THR A 110 -25.33 14.97 9.79
C THR A 110 -24.35 14.72 8.65
N TYR A 111 -23.49 13.72 8.81
CA TYR A 111 -22.44 13.37 7.85
C TYR A 111 -22.75 12.10 7.07
N ARG A 112 -23.81 11.36 7.45
CA ARG A 112 -24.12 10.04 6.94
C ARG A 112 -24.23 10.07 5.42
N VAL A 113 -23.35 9.29 4.81
CA VAL A 113 -23.25 9.09 3.37
C VAL A 113 -23.94 7.77 3.02
N SER A 114 -24.66 7.75 1.90
CA SER A 114 -25.24 6.52 1.39
C SER A 114 -24.14 5.47 1.17
N PRO A 115 -24.34 4.20 1.57
CA PRO A 115 -23.42 3.12 1.24
C PRO A 115 -23.39 2.82 -0.27
N TYR A 116 -24.35 3.35 -1.04
CA TYR A 116 -24.40 3.25 -2.47
C TYR A 116 -23.62 4.41 -3.11
N ASN A 117 -22.46 4.13 -3.72
CA ASN A 117 -21.52 5.11 -4.26
C ASN A 117 -22.13 6.15 -5.23
N PHE A 118 -23.25 5.84 -5.89
CA PHE A 118 -23.95 6.77 -6.80
C PHE A 118 -24.94 7.71 -6.11
N GLN A 119 -25.20 7.52 -4.82
CA GLN A 119 -26.14 8.31 -4.01
C GLN A 119 -25.41 9.10 -2.90
N VAL A 120 -24.12 9.35 -3.08
CA VAL A 120 -23.30 10.11 -2.14
C VAL A 120 -23.70 11.58 -2.22
N ASP A 121 -24.10 12.17 -1.10
CA ASP A 121 -24.27 13.63 -0.98
C ASP A 121 -22.88 14.27 -0.76
N PRO A 122 -22.32 14.97 -1.77
CA PRO A 122 -20.98 15.55 -1.65
C PRO A 122 -20.91 16.65 -0.60
N LYS A 123 -22.03 17.32 -0.27
CA LYS A 123 -22.03 18.38 0.75
C LYS A 123 -21.75 17.80 2.13
N ARG A 124 -22.28 16.61 2.43
CA ARG A 124 -22.07 15.90 3.71
C ARG A 124 -20.62 15.42 3.86
N VAL A 125 -20.05 14.85 2.79
CA VAL A 125 -18.64 14.46 2.75
C VAL A 125 -17.74 15.67 3.00
N MET A 126 -17.97 16.77 2.28
CA MET A 126 -17.17 17.98 2.44
C MET A 126 -17.34 18.64 3.81
N ALA A 127 -18.51 18.52 4.44
CA ALA A 127 -18.71 18.96 5.81
C ALA A 127 -17.86 18.15 6.79
N LEU A 128 -17.86 16.81 6.67
CA LEU A 128 -17.03 15.92 7.50
C LEU A 128 -15.54 16.27 7.38
N VAL A 129 -15.05 16.40 6.15
CA VAL A 129 -13.64 16.73 5.87
C VAL A 129 -13.27 18.09 6.46
N ARG A 130 -14.12 19.11 6.29
CA ARG A 130 -13.86 20.46 6.80
C ARG A 130 -13.83 20.51 8.33
N ASP A 131 -14.78 19.85 8.98
CA ASP A 131 -14.86 19.84 10.44
C ASP A 131 -13.66 19.08 11.03
N ALA A 132 -13.26 17.95 10.43
CA ALA A 132 -12.05 17.21 10.81
C ALA A 132 -10.76 18.02 10.64
N LEU A 133 -10.59 18.71 9.49
CA LEU A 133 -9.43 19.58 9.25
C LEU A 133 -9.38 20.76 10.22
N SER A 134 -10.52 21.36 10.54
CA SER A 134 -10.61 22.47 11.49
C SER A 134 -10.14 22.04 12.88
N LEU A 135 -10.54 20.85 13.34
CA LEU A 135 -10.08 20.27 14.61
C LEU A 135 -8.56 20.01 14.58
N ALA A 136 -8.06 19.38 13.52
CA ALA A 136 -6.65 19.05 13.37
C ALA A 136 -5.73 20.28 13.19
N GLY A 137 -6.25 21.38 12.67
CA GLY A 137 -5.55 22.66 12.51
C GLY A 137 -5.53 23.50 13.77
N THR A 138 -6.55 23.41 14.62
CA THR A 138 -6.65 24.19 15.86
C THR A 138 -5.57 23.77 16.89
N THR A 139 -5.18 22.50 16.92
CA THR A 139 -4.07 21.99 17.76
C THR A 139 -2.68 22.39 17.25
N ALA A 140 -2.56 22.91 16.03
CA ALA A 140 -1.26 23.20 15.39
C ALA A 140 -0.73 24.62 15.61
N ARG A 141 -1.39 25.44 16.44
CA ARG A 141 -0.94 26.80 16.76
C ARG A 141 -0.20 26.77 18.11
N PRO A 142 1.13 27.03 18.14
CA PRO A 142 1.87 27.22 19.39
C PRO A 142 1.43 28.49 20.13
#